data_AF-A0A151IT08-F1
#
_entry.id   AF-A0A151IT08-F1
#
_cell.length_a   1.000
_cell.length_b   1.000
_cell.length_c   1.000
_cell.angle_alpha   90.00
_cell.angle_beta   90.00
_cell.angle_gamma   90.00
#
_symmetry.space_group_name_H-M   'P 1'
#
loop_
_entity.id
_entity.type
_entity.pdbx_description
1 polymer ?
#
loop_
_entity_poly.entity_id
_entity_poly.type
_entity_poly.pdbx_seq_one_letter_code
_entity_poly.pdbx_strand_id
1 'polypeptide(L)'
;MEAAKIMDTEFQLFHRDFFNMQDNIFHTLTAKVGLKLEFKFPTEVIACLVRTRSYIRLRNVNMQIKINNVIRKQRKTKNMCNRISNQ
;
A
#
# COMPACT_ATOMS: atom_id res chain seq x y z
N MET A 1 -6.49 20.26 0.18
CA MET A 1 -6.34 20.42 1.64
C MET A 1 -4.89 20.17 2.02
N GLU A 2 -4.26 21.07 2.77
CA GLU A 2 -2.83 21.01 3.15
C GLU A 2 -2.46 19.75 3.95
N ALA A 3 -3.32 19.34 4.91
CA ALA A 3 -3.14 18.13 5.70
C ALA A 3 -2.99 16.86 4.87
N ALA A 4 -3.77 16.73 3.79
CA ALA A 4 -3.69 15.57 2.91
C ALA A 4 -2.37 15.51 2.13
N LYS A 5 -1.81 16.67 1.73
CA LYS A 5 -0.52 16.75 1.05
C LYS A 5 0.62 16.35 1.99
N ILE A 6 0.64 16.89 3.20
CA ILE A 6 1.64 16.55 4.22
C ILE A 6 1.53 15.07 4.60
N MET A 7 0.30 14.57 4.80
CA MET A 7 0.07 13.15 5.09
C MET A 7 0.61 12.24 3.98
N ASP A 8 0.34 12.54 2.71
CA ASP A 8 0.83 11.71 1.61
C ASP A 8 2.36 11.77 1.48
N THR A 9 2.99 12.94 1.64
CA THR A 9 4.45 13.06 1.66
C THR A 9 5.08 12.22 2.77
N GLU A 10 4.60 12.36 4.01
CA GLU A 10 5.13 11.58 5.14
C GLU A 10 4.85 10.08 4.96
N PHE A 11 3.70 9.70 4.40
CA PHE A 11 3.37 8.32 4.07
C PHE A 11 4.37 7.73 3.08
N GLN A 12 4.72 8.48 2.00
CA GLN A 12 5.71 8.03 1.03
C GLN A 12 7.10 7.94 1.62
N LEU A 13 7.51 8.90 2.45
CA LEU A 13 8.83 8.84 3.10
C LEU A 13 8.94 7.67 4.07
N PHE A 14 7.87 7.39 4.82
CA PHE A 14 7.85 6.35 5.84
C PHE A 14 7.83 4.93 5.26
N HIS A 15 7.03 4.71 4.22
CA HIS A 15 6.86 3.40 3.59
C HIS A 15 7.78 3.19 2.37
N ARG A 16 8.08 4.25 1.60
CA ARG A 16 8.76 4.15 0.30
C ARG A 16 7.98 3.22 -0.65
N ASP A 17 8.65 2.25 -1.26
CA ASP A 17 8.08 1.33 -2.26
C ASP A 17 7.26 0.17 -1.66
N PHE A 18 7.41 -0.13 -0.37
CA PHE A 18 6.67 -1.20 0.32
C PHE A 18 6.08 -0.73 1.65
N PHE A 19 5.30 -1.55 2.34
CA PHE A 19 4.98 -1.22 3.73
C PHE A 19 6.22 -1.43 4.59
N ASN A 20 6.64 -0.37 5.27
CA ASN A 20 7.55 -0.46 6.41
C ASN A 20 7.09 -1.57 7.39
N MET A 21 8.05 -2.38 7.85
CA MET A 21 7.82 -3.57 8.67
C MET A 21 7.92 -3.32 10.18
N GLN A 22 8.09 -2.06 10.59
CA GLN A 22 8.04 -1.69 12.00
C GLN A 22 6.64 -1.94 12.60
N ASP A 23 6.59 -2.16 13.91
CA ASP A 23 5.31 -2.25 14.62
C ASP A 23 4.62 -0.89 14.68
N ASN A 24 3.29 -0.92 14.88
CA ASN A 24 2.47 0.26 15.12
C ASN A 24 2.58 1.34 14.03
N ILE A 25 2.76 0.95 12.76
CA ILE A 25 2.91 1.86 11.62
C ILE A 25 1.87 2.99 11.56
N PHE A 26 0.61 2.70 11.93
CA PHE A 26 -0.44 3.72 11.94
C PHE A 26 -0.18 4.78 13.01
N HIS A 27 0.14 4.35 14.24
CA HIS A 27 0.40 5.27 15.34
C HIS A 27 1.63 6.14 15.05
N THR A 28 2.73 5.51 14.62
CA THR A 28 3.98 6.22 14.28
C THR A 28 3.76 7.25 13.18
N LEU A 29 3.04 6.89 12.12
CA LEU A 29 2.80 7.81 11.01
C LEU A 29 1.80 8.92 11.39
N THR A 30 0.76 8.60 12.16
CA THR A 30 -0.18 9.61 12.70
C THR A 30 0.54 10.63 13.57
N ALA A 31 1.46 10.19 14.44
CA ALA A 31 2.26 11.09 15.26
C ALA A 31 3.17 12.00 14.42
N LYS A 32 3.86 11.45 13.40
CA LYS A 32 4.70 12.23 12.48
C LYS A 32 3.92 13.30 11.73
N VAL A 33 2.77 12.93 11.17
CA VAL A 33 1.90 13.88 10.45
C VAL A 33 1.30 14.91 11.41
N GLY A 34 0.90 14.50 12.62
CA GLY A 34 0.42 15.40 13.67
C GLY A 34 1.44 16.47 14.05
N LEU A 35 2.70 16.07 14.26
CA LEU A 35 3.81 16.99 14.53
C LEU A 35 4.03 17.99 13.38
N LYS A 36 3.99 17.52 12.12
CA LYS A 36 4.15 18.38 10.94
C LYS A 36 3.00 19.37 10.73
N LEU A 37 1.82 19.04 11.25
CA LEU A 37 0.62 19.88 11.17
C LEU A 37 0.42 20.71 12.45
N GLU A 38 1.39 20.70 13.37
CA GLU A 38 1.32 21.39 14.67
C GLU A 38 0.02 21.05 15.43
N PHE A 39 -0.47 19.81 15.27
CA PHE A 39 -1.70 19.31 15.88
C PHE A 39 -2.95 20.17 15.61
N LYS A 40 -3.00 20.86 14.46
CA LYS A 40 -4.16 21.66 14.02
C LYS A 40 -5.45 20.85 13.87
N PHE A 41 -5.33 19.53 13.73
CA PHE A 41 -6.46 18.60 13.60
C PHE A 41 -6.44 17.57 14.72
N PRO A 42 -7.62 17.07 15.15
CA PRO A 42 -7.70 15.96 16.09
C PRO A 42 -6.92 14.74 15.58
N THR A 43 -6.28 14.03 16.50
CA THR A 43 -5.46 12.86 16.19
C THR A 43 -6.25 11.80 15.43
N GLU A 44 -7.54 11.65 15.73
CA GLU A 44 -8.45 10.70 15.10
C GLU A 44 -8.66 11.01 13.61
N VAL A 45 -8.71 12.30 13.25
CA VAL A 45 -8.85 12.75 11.86
C VAL A 45 -7.58 12.41 11.08
N ILE A 46 -6.40 12.66 11.66
CA ILE A 46 -5.12 12.31 11.05
C ILE A 46 -4.97 10.79 10.94
N ALA A 47 -5.35 10.05 11.98
CA ALA A 47 -5.35 8.59 11.97
C ALA A 47 -6.27 8.03 10.89
N CYS A 48 -7.44 8.64 10.68
CA CYS A 48 -8.35 8.27 9.61
C CYS A 48 -7.70 8.45 8.22
N LEU A 49 -7.02 9.58 7.99
CA LEU A 49 -6.29 9.83 6.75
C LEU A 49 -5.19 8.80 6.50
N VAL A 50 -4.38 8.51 7.52
CA VAL A 50 -3.30 7.51 7.47
C VAL A 50 -3.85 6.11 7.17
N ARG A 51 -4.91 5.67 7.87
CA ARG A 51 -5.54 4.37 7.62
C ARG A 51 -6.12 4.27 6.22
N THR A 52 -6.83 5.31 5.78
CA THR A 52 -7.43 5.36 4.45
C THR A 52 -6.35 5.20 3.37
N ARG A 53 -5.25 5.95 3.46
CA ARG A 53 -4.15 5.85 2.51
C ARG A 53 -3.49 4.47 2.50
N SER A 54 -3.33 3.89 3.69
CA SER A 54 -2.79 2.54 3.88
C SER A 54 -3.67 1.49 3.22
N TYR A 55 -4.99 1.51 3.46
CA TYR A 55 -5.90 0.54 2.86
C TYR A 55 -6.00 0.66 1.35
N ILE A 56 -5.93 1.88 0.79
CA ILE A 56 -5.81 2.08 -0.65
C ILE A 56 -4.56 1.40 -1.20
N ARG A 57 -3.40 1.57 -0.55
CA ARG A 57 -2.15 0.91 -0.97
C ARG A 57 -2.25 -0.61 -0.87
N LEU A 58 -2.80 -1.13 0.22
CA LEU A 58 -2.99 -2.57 0.42
C LEU A 58 -3.89 -3.16 -0.68
N ARG A 59 -4.99 -2.48 -1.01
CA ARG A 59 -5.88 -2.87 -2.11
C ARG A 59 -5.13 -2.95 -3.44
N ASN A 60 -4.28 -1.97 -3.73
CA ASN A 60 -3.47 -1.96 -4.95
C ASN A 60 -2.47 -3.13 -4.98
N VAL A 61 -1.78 -3.40 -3.88
CA VAL A 61 -0.87 -4.55 -3.75
C VAL A 61 -1.62 -5.87 -4.00
N ASN A 62 -2.76 -6.06 -3.35
CA ASN A 62 -3.59 -7.27 -3.51
C ASN A 62 -4.08 -7.44 -4.96
N MET A 63 -4.43 -6.33 -5.63
CA MET A 63 -4.83 -6.36 -7.04
C MET A 63 -3.67 -6.80 -7.94
N GLN A 64 -2.46 -6.30 -7.71
CA GLN A 64 -1.27 -6.72 -8.47
C GLN A 64 -0.94 -8.20 -8.25
N ILE A 65 -1.03 -8.69 -7.01
CA ILE A 65 -0.85 -10.11 -6.70
C ILE A 65 -1.87 -10.96 -7.46
N LYS A 66 -3.15 -10.56 -7.48
CA LYS A 66 -4.20 -11.25 -8.22
C LYS A 66 -3.88 -11.33 -9.71
N ILE A 67 -3.50 -10.21 -10.33
CA ILE A 67 -3.13 -10.15 -11.76
C ILE A 67 -1.94 -11.06 -12.05
N ASN A 68 -0.88 -10.99 -11.25
CA ASN A 68 0.32 -11.82 -11.40
C ASN A 68 0.00 -13.32 -11.28
N ASN A 69 -0.91 -13.70 -10.39
CA ASN A 69 -1.36 -15.09 -10.25
C ASN A 69 -2.13 -15.58 -11.48
N VAL A 70 -2.99 -14.73 -12.07
CA VAL A 70 -3.69 -15.05 -13.33
C VAL A 70 -2.70 -15.26 -14.47
N ILE A 71 -1.75 -14.34 -14.64
CA ILE A 71 -0.69 -14.43 -15.67
C ILE A 71 0.14 -15.71 -15.47
N ARG A 72 0.54 -16.01 -14.23
CA ARG A 72 1.29 -17.22 -13.90
C ARG A 72 0.51 -18.50 -14.24
N LYS A 73 -0.80 -18.52 -13.98
CA LYS A 73 -1.67 -19.65 -14.34
C LYS A 73 -1.73 -19.84 -15.85
N GLN A 74 -1.96 -18.77 -16.62
CA GLN A 74 -1.99 -18.82 -18.08
C GLN A 74 -0.67 -19.33 -18.68
N ARG A 75 0.48 -18.85 -18.17
CA ARG A 75 1.80 -19.33 -18.61
C ARG A 75 1.98 -20.83 -18.35
N LYS A 76 1.56 -21.33 -17.18
CA LYS A 76 1.61 -22.77 -16.86
C LYS A 76 0.76 -23.58 -17.83
N THR A 77 -0.48 -23.15 -18.10
CA THR A 77 -1.37 -23.82 -19.05
C THR A 77 -0.79 -23.85 -20.47
N LYS A 78 -0.26 -22.72 -20.96
CA LYS A 78 0.41 -22.65 -22.27
C LYS A 78 1.58 -23.63 -22.36
N ASN A 79 2.44 -23.66 -21.34
CA ASN A 79 3.58 -24.56 -21.30
C ASN A 79 3.18 -26.05 -21.30
N MET A 80 2.08 -26.40 -20.63
CA MET A 80 1.54 -27.77 -20.69
C MET A 80 0.98 -28.11 -22.07
N CYS A 81 0.21 -27.22 -22.69
CA CYS A 81 -0.34 -27.44 -24.03
C CYS A 81 0.78 -27.64 -25.06
N ASN A 82 1.82 -26.80 -25.01
CA ASN A 82 2.99 -26.93 -25.89
C ASN A 82 3.75 -28.25 -25.71
N ARG A 83 3.75 -28.84 -24.51
CA ARG A 83 4.38 -30.15 -24.26
C ARG A 83 3.57 -31.31 -24.84
N ILE A 84 2.24 -31.22 -24.80
CA ILE A 84 1.33 -32.23 -25.37
C ILE A 84 1.37 -32.19 -26.90
N SER A 85 1.47 -30.99 -27.51
CA SER A 85 1.53 -30.84 -28.97
C SER A 85 2.84 -31.28 -29.62
N ASN A 86 3.89 -31.53 -28.84
CA ASN A 86 5.22 -31.94 -29.32
C ASN A 86 5.55 -33.41 -28.98
N GLN A 87 4.56 -34.18 -28.51
CA GLN A 87 4.60 -35.65 -28.38
C GLN A 87 3.81 -36.28 -29.52
#